data_AF-A0A1Y1REV3-F1
#
_entry.id   AF-A0A1Y1REV3-F1
#
_cell.length_a   1.000
_cell.length_b   1.000
_cell.length_c   1.000
_cell.angle_alpha   90.00
_cell.angle_beta   90.00
_cell.angle_gamma   90.00
#
_symmetry.space_group_name_H-M   'P 1'
#
loop_
_entity.id
_entity.type
_entity.pdbx_description
1 polymer ?
#
loop_
_entity_poly.entity_id
_entity_poly.type
_entity_poly.pdbx_seq_one_letter_code
_entity_poly.pdbx_strand_id
1 'polypeptide(L)'
;MILKKVVDFFDFEFFNIIIPSFKIAGFQFSGYEMYRWPIFNIADIGISVGVIALFILIWFEESQPEEFQEEGVSKIEQPIL
;
A
#
# COMPACT_ATOMS: atom_id res chain seq x y z
N MET A 1 7.93 30.86 6.00
CA MET A 1 9.08 30.38 5.21
C MET A 1 8.95 28.87 5.09
N ILE A 2 8.72 28.35 3.88
CA ILE A 2 8.63 26.89 3.64
C ILE A 2 10.04 26.39 3.34
N LEU A 3 10.46 25.34 4.02
CA LEU A 3 11.76 24.70 3.80
C LEU A 3 11.71 23.91 2.47
N LYS A 4 12.77 23.96 1.67
CA LYS A 4 12.92 23.11 0.46
C LYS A 4 13.24 21.64 0.76
N LYS A 5 13.27 21.28 2.05
CA LYS A 5 13.64 19.96 2.55
C LYS A 5 12.57 19.52 3.54
N VAL A 6 12.20 18.24 3.48
CA VAL A 6 11.37 17.60 4.50
C VAL A 6 12.19 17.47 5.79
N VAL A 7 11.56 17.77 6.92
CA VAL A 7 12.19 17.70 8.24
C VAL A 7 11.84 16.37 8.87
N ASP A 8 12.86 15.53 9.06
CA ASP A 8 12.74 14.24 9.73
C ASP A 8 13.22 14.37 11.18
N PHE A 9 12.47 13.81 12.12
CA PHE A 9 12.71 14.03 13.56
C PHE A 9 12.46 12.80 14.43
N PHE A 10 11.82 11.75 13.91
CA PHE A 10 11.73 10.48 14.62
C PHE A 10 12.96 9.63 14.29
N ASP A 11 13.79 9.44 15.31
CA ASP A 11 14.95 8.55 15.29
C ASP A 11 14.69 7.45 16.31
N PHE A 12 14.56 6.21 15.84
CA PHE A 12 14.26 5.07 16.67
C PHE A 12 15.27 3.95 16.39
N GLU A 13 15.78 3.32 17.45
CA GLU A 13 16.72 2.19 17.36
C GLU A 13 16.03 0.84 17.55
N PHE A 14 14.91 0.61 16.84
CA PHE A 14 14.18 -0.65 16.99
C PHE A 14 14.50 -1.62 15.85
N PHE A 15 15.30 -2.65 16.17
CA PHE A 15 15.67 -3.84 15.37
C PHE A 15 16.86 -3.69 14.43
N ASN A 16 17.90 -4.53 14.60
CA ASN A 16 18.97 -4.66 13.61
C ASN A 16 18.49 -5.55 12.46
N ILE A 17 18.58 -5.05 11.23
CA ILE A 17 18.29 -5.87 10.04
C ILE A 17 19.61 -6.50 9.59
N ILE A 18 19.72 -7.82 9.74
CA ILE A 18 20.87 -8.61 9.30
C ILE A 18 20.37 -9.64 8.31
N ILE A 19 20.62 -9.40 7.03
CA ILE A 19 20.32 -10.34 5.94
C ILE A 19 21.64 -11.02 5.56
N PRO A 20 21.81 -12.33 5.85
CA PRO A 20 23.04 -13.02 5.54
C PRO A 20 23.25 -13.12 4.03
N SER A 21 24.51 -13.30 3.62
CA SER A 21 24.84 -13.56 2.22
C SER A 21 24.29 -14.92 1.80
N PHE A 22 23.74 -14.99 0.58
CA PHE A 22 23.23 -16.24 0.03
C PHE A 22 23.41 -16.26 -1.49
N LYS A 23 23.40 -17.47 -2.05
CA LYS A 23 23.52 -17.70 -3.50
C LYS A 23 22.31 -18.52 -3.96
N ILE A 24 21.52 -17.96 -4.87
CA ILE A 24 20.36 -18.65 -5.47
C ILE A 24 20.42 -18.49 -6.99
N ALA A 25 20.24 -19.59 -7.72
CA ALA A 25 20.13 -19.63 -9.18
C ALA A 25 21.19 -18.81 -9.96
N GLY A 26 22.43 -18.81 -9.47
CA GLY A 26 23.56 -18.09 -10.10
C GLY A 26 23.74 -16.64 -9.65
N PHE A 27 22.79 -16.07 -8.92
CA PHE A 27 22.91 -14.74 -8.31
C PHE A 27 23.60 -14.85 -6.94
N GLN A 28 24.61 -14.00 -6.71
CA GLN A 28 25.30 -13.89 -5.42
C GLN A 28 24.85 -12.61 -4.71
N PHE A 29 24.12 -12.78 -3.62
CA PHE A 29 23.76 -11.68 -2.73
C PHE A 29 24.82 -11.54 -1.65
N SER A 30 25.44 -10.36 -1.54
CA SER A 30 26.55 -10.09 -0.62
C SER A 30 26.16 -10.00 0.86
N GLY A 31 24.86 -10.10 1.16
CA GLY A 31 24.33 -9.78 2.49
C GLY A 31 24.04 -8.29 2.63
N TYR A 32 23.25 -7.94 3.63
CA TYR A 32 22.88 -6.56 3.97
C TYR A 32 22.77 -6.41 5.48
N GLU A 33 23.43 -5.38 6.01
CA GLU A 33 23.40 -5.06 7.44
C GLU A 33 22.94 -3.62 7.62
N MET A 34 21.89 -3.42 8.42
CA MET A 34 21.41 -2.12 8.85
C MET A 34 21.32 -2.11 10.37
N TYR A 35 22.22 -1.33 10.98
CA TYR A 35 22.31 -1.12 12.42
C TYR A 35 21.55 0.11 12.90
N ARG A 36 21.13 0.98 11.97
CA ARG A 36 20.39 2.21 12.28
C ARG A 36 19.26 2.39 11.29
N TRP A 37 18.06 2.55 11.83
CA TRP A 37 16.88 2.82 11.00
C TRP A 37 16.95 4.21 10.38
N PRO A 38 16.36 4.38 9.18
CA PRO A 38 16.19 5.70 8.61
C PRO A 38 15.34 6.57 9.53
N ILE A 39 15.74 7.83 9.70
CA ILE A 39 14.96 8.84 10.41
C ILE A 39 13.76 9.20 9.54
N PHE A 40 12.58 9.33 10.14
CA PHE A 40 11.35 9.65 9.42
C PHE A 40 10.52 10.72 10.14
N ASN A 41 9.45 11.18 9.49
CA ASN A 41 8.53 12.19 10.03
C ASN A 41 7.08 11.64 10.14
N ILE A 42 6.18 12.46 10.69
CA ILE A 42 4.75 12.11 10.83
C ILE A 42 4.08 11.83 9.47
N ALA A 43 4.48 12.52 8.40
CA ALA A 43 3.90 12.31 7.09
C ALA A 43 4.22 10.91 6.55
N ASP A 44 5.46 10.45 6.70
CA ASP A 44 5.87 9.09 6.30
C ASP A 44 5.09 8.01 7.07
N ILE A 45 4.81 8.25 8.35
CA ILE A 45 3.95 7.36 9.15
C ILE A 45 2.53 7.34 8.58
N GLY A 46 1.93 8.51 8.31
CA GLY A 46 0.58 8.60 7.77
C GLY A 46 0.43 7.89 6.42
N ILE A 47 1.40 8.09 5.52
CA ILE A 47 1.45 7.40 4.22
C ILE A 47 1.58 5.89 4.43
N SER A 48 2.52 5.46 5.28
CA SER A 48 2.75 4.03 5.54
C SER A 48 1.52 3.34 6.14
N VAL A 49 0.86 3.96 7.12
CA VAL A 49 -0.38 3.46 7.73
C VAL A 49 -1.51 3.39 6.72
N GLY A 50 -1.68 4.42 5.88
CA GLY A 50 -2.71 4.42 4.83
C GLY A 50 -2.50 3.31 3.81
N VAL A 51 -1.27 3.10 3.36
CA VAL A 51 -0.91 2.00 2.43
C VAL A 51 -1.15 0.65 3.07
N ILE A 52 -0.75 0.44 4.34
CA ILE A 52 -1.00 -0.81 5.07
C ILE A 52 -2.51 -1.06 5.20
N ALA A 53 -3.30 -0.03 5.56
CA ALA A 53 -4.74 -0.15 5.66
C ALA A 53 -5.40 -0.49 4.30
N LEU A 54 -4.92 0.09 3.21
CA LEU A 54 -5.39 -0.23 1.85
C LEU A 54 -5.08 -1.69 1.49
N PHE A 55 -3.86 -2.16 1.77
CA PHE A 55 -3.51 -3.57 1.55
C PHE A 55 -4.40 -4.51 2.35
N ILE A 56 -4.68 -4.18 3.62
CA ILE A 56 -5.61 -4.95 4.47
C ILE A 56 -7.00 -4.97 3.84
N LEU A 57 -7.51 -3.81 3.39
CA LEU A 57 -8.83 -3.73 2.76
C LEU A 57 -8.92 -4.63 1.54
N ILE A 58 -7.95 -4.53 0.61
CA ILE A 58 -7.91 -5.36 -0.61
C ILE A 58 -7.79 -6.85 -0.25
N TRP A 59 -7.01 -7.19 0.77
CA TRP A 59 -6.82 -8.58 1.20
C TRP A 59 -8.10 -9.22 1.75
N PHE A 60 -8.98 -8.40 2.37
CA PHE A 60 -10.24 -8.85 2.94
C PHE A 60 -11.47 -8.53 2.07
N GLU A 61 -11.29 -7.93 0.90
CA GLU A 61 -12.36 -7.65 -0.05
C GLU A 61 -12.81 -8.96 -0.71
N GLU A 62 -13.77 -9.63 -0.08
CA GLU A 62 -14.49 -10.75 -0.67
C GLU A 62 -15.35 -10.21 -1.81
N SER A 63 -15.08 -10.68 -3.03
CA SER A 63 -15.68 -10.18 -4.26
C SER A 63 -17.21 -10.24 -4.16
N GLN A 64 -17.86 -9.13 -3.83
CA GLN A 64 -19.30 -9.00 -3.99
C GLN A 64 -19.55 -9.02 -5.51
N PRO A 65 -20.32 -9.98 -6.05
CA PRO A 65 -20.67 -9.94 -7.46
C PRO A 65 -21.45 -8.65 -7.72
N GLU A 66 -20.96 -7.81 -8.64
CA GLU A 66 -21.68 -6.62 -9.06
C GLU A 66 -23.00 -7.05 -9.71
N GLU A 67 -24.11 -6.83 -9.00
CA GLU A 67 -25.44 -7.05 -9.53
C GLU A 67 -25.75 -5.90 -10.52
N PHE A 68 -25.50 -6.15 -11.81
CA PHE A 68 -25.85 -5.23 -12.89
C PHE A 68 -27.37 -4.99 -12.89
N GLN A 69 -27.80 -3.82 -12.42
CA GLN A 69 -29.18 -3.37 -12.56
C GLN A 69 -29.40 -2.89 -14.00
N GLU A 70 -30.04 -3.72 -14.83
CA GLU A 70 -30.65 -3.28 -16.09
C GLU A 70 -31.89 -2.41 -15.81
N GLU A 71 -31.69 -1.18 -15.33
CA GLU A 71 -32.74 -0.16 -15.33
C GLU A 71 -32.79 0.49 -16.73
N GLY A 72 -33.65 -0.02 -17.62
CA GLY A 72 -33.86 0.71 -18.89
C GLY A 72 -34.71 0.09 -20.00
N VAL A 73 -35.24 -1.14 -19.87
CA VAL A 73 -36.11 -1.71 -20.93
C VAL A 73 -37.43 -2.19 -20.37
N SER A 74 -38.30 -1.26 -19.98
CA SER A 74 -39.75 -1.47 -20.07
C SER A 74 -40.49 -0.14 -20.11
N LYS A 75 -41.51 -0.02 -20.96
CA LYS A 75 -42.38 1.14 -21.23
C LYS A 75 -42.09 1.93 -22.51
N ILE A 76 -41.88 1.26 -23.65
CA ILE A 76 -42.32 1.80 -24.95
C ILE A 76 -43.08 0.72 -25.73
N GLU A 77 -44.11 0.15 -25.12
CA GLU A 77 -45.17 -0.54 -25.87
C GLU A 77 -46.50 -0.29 -25.16
N GLN A 78 -47.19 0.80 -25.55
CA GLN A 78 -48.64 0.86 -25.42
C GLN A 78 -49.20 1.23 -26.80
N PRO A 79 -50.06 0.39 -27.40
CA PRO A 79 -50.69 0.69 -28.68
C PRO A 79 -51.70 1.82 -28.49
N ILE A 80 -51.65 2.80 -29.39
CA ILE A 80 -52.67 3.86 -29.50
C ILE A 80 -53.95 3.19 -30.02
N LEU A 81 -55.02 3.24 -29.21
CA LEU A 81 -56.39 2.97 -29.63
C LEU A 81 -56.99 4.20 -30.31
#